data_AF-A0A662G319-F1
#
_entry.id   AF-A0A662G319-F1
#
_cell.length_a   1.000
_cell.length_b   1.000
_cell.length_c   1.000
_cell.angle_alpha   90.00
_cell.angle_beta   90.00
_cell.angle_gamma   90.00
#
_symmetry.space_group_name_H-M   'P 1'
#
loop_
_entity.id
_entity.type
_entity.pdbx_description
1 polymer ?
#
loop_
_entity_poly.entity_id
_entity_poly.type
_entity_poly.pdbx_seq_one_letter_code
_entity_poly.pdbx_strand_id
1 'polypeptide(L)'
;WGLMSEEAFREGLKGILEKEFGVRVERWSCYDDLGLVYGYPSMVDIDIAIKDDKVLLIEIASHVKTSDVYEFKRKAELYEKKSGRRPDRLLMVTPYVEEKALEAAKRHGIEIYTKV
;
A
#
# COMPACT_ATOMS: atom_id res chain seq x y z
N TRP A 1 -14.25 6.87 8.36
CA TRP A 1 -14.08 5.45 8.73
C TRP A 1 -12.99 5.42 9.78
N GLY A 2 -13.14 4.64 10.87
CA GLY A 2 -12.15 4.58 11.95
C GLY A 2 -11.14 3.44 11.76
N LEU A 3 -10.10 3.39 12.61
CA LEU A 3 -9.04 2.36 12.58
C LEU A 3 -9.61 0.92 12.62
N MET A 4 -10.60 0.67 13.48
CA MET A 4 -11.23 -0.65 13.60
C MET A 4 -11.97 -1.08 12.31
N SER A 5 -12.54 -0.13 11.56
CA SER A 5 -13.21 -0.43 10.29
C SER A 5 -12.20 -0.76 9.18
N GLU A 6 -11.04 -0.12 9.22
CA GLU A 6 -9.94 -0.40 8.27
C GLU A 6 -9.31 -1.77 8.55
N GLU A 7 -9.05 -2.09 9.82
CA GLU A 7 -8.51 -3.38 10.24
C GLU A 7 -9.47 -4.52 9.86
N ALA A 8 -10.77 -4.38 10.13
CA ALA A 8 -11.77 -5.36 9.71
C ALA A 8 -11.82 -5.54 8.18
N PHE A 9 -11.69 -4.45 7.41
CA PHE A 9 -11.67 -4.51 5.95
C PHE A 9 -10.41 -5.22 5.44
N ARG A 10 -9.26 -4.92 6.03
CA ARG A 10 -7.97 -5.54 5.74
C ARG A 10 -8.00 -7.05 6.00
N GLU A 11 -8.43 -7.46 7.19
CA GLU A 11 -8.53 -8.87 7.57
C GLU A 11 -9.57 -9.62 6.73
N GLY A 12 -10.69 -8.97 6.41
CA GLY A 12 -11.70 -9.52 5.49
C GLY A 12 -11.14 -9.76 4.09
N LEU A 13 -10.46 -8.76 3.51
CA LEU A 13 -9.85 -8.87 2.19
C LEU A 13 -8.75 -9.94 2.17
N LYS A 14 -7.88 -9.95 3.18
CA LYS A 14 -6.85 -10.98 3.35
C LYS A 14 -7.45 -12.38 3.40
N GLY A 15 -8.46 -12.60 4.24
CA GLY A 15 -9.10 -13.89 4.38
C GLY A 15 -9.72 -14.40 3.08
N ILE A 16 -10.35 -13.52 2.29
CA ILE A 16 -10.92 -13.88 0.98
C ILE A 16 -9.80 -14.20 -0.03
N LEU A 17 -8.78 -13.35 -0.13
CA LEU A 17 -7.67 -13.52 -1.07
C LEU A 17 -6.87 -14.81 -0.81
N GLU A 18 -6.62 -15.12 0.46
CA GLU A 18 -5.90 -16.33 0.85
C GLU A 18 -6.74 -17.60 0.61
N LYS A 19 -8.00 -17.62 1.05
CA LYS A 19 -8.83 -18.84 1.01
C LYS A 19 -9.38 -19.16 -0.38
N GLU A 20 -9.83 -18.15 -1.11
CA GLU A 20 -10.54 -18.36 -2.38
C GLU A 20 -9.60 -18.26 -3.60
N PHE A 21 -8.49 -17.54 -3.48
CA PHE A 21 -7.62 -17.21 -4.62
C PHE A 21 -6.17 -17.67 -4.47
N GLY A 22 -5.79 -18.24 -3.32
CA GLY A 22 -4.42 -18.70 -3.05
C GLY A 22 -3.38 -17.59 -3.11
N VAL A 23 -3.78 -16.34 -2.84
CA VAL A 23 -2.88 -15.18 -2.77
C VAL A 23 -2.38 -15.06 -1.33
N ARG A 24 -1.07 -15.03 -1.10
CA ARG A 24 -0.52 -14.76 0.23
C ARG A 24 -0.56 -13.27 0.52
N VAL A 25 -1.16 -12.87 1.63
CA VAL A 25 -1.19 -11.46 2.05
C VAL A 25 -0.51 -11.30 3.40
N GLU A 26 0.53 -10.48 3.47
CA GLU A 26 1.30 -10.27 4.69
C GLU A 26 1.60 -8.79 4.93
N ARG A 27 1.72 -8.42 6.22
CA ARG A 27 2.24 -7.13 6.61
C ARG A 27 3.76 -7.21 6.57
N TRP A 28 4.37 -6.35 5.77
CA TRP A 28 5.81 -6.13 5.75
C TRP A 28 6.15 -4.90 6.57
N SER A 29 7.04 -5.08 7.54
CA SER A 29 7.48 -4.05 8.49
C SER A 29 8.99 -3.90 8.41
N CYS A 30 9.48 -2.67 8.29
CA CYS A 30 10.92 -2.39 8.23
C CYS A 30 11.26 -1.10 8.97
N TYR A 31 12.44 -1.05 9.58
CA TYR A 31 12.99 0.18 10.13
C TYR A 31 13.72 0.96 9.02
N ASP A 32 13.21 2.15 8.72
CA ASP A 32 13.80 3.11 7.80
C ASP A 32 14.79 3.99 8.57
N ASP A 33 16.06 3.60 8.57
CA ASP A 33 17.15 4.28 9.27
C ASP A 33 17.54 5.62 8.64
N LEU A 34 17.24 5.83 7.36
CA LEU A 34 17.57 7.04 6.61
C LEU A 34 16.44 8.06 6.60
N GLY A 35 15.25 7.69 7.12
CA GLY A 35 14.06 8.54 7.07
C GLY A 35 13.58 8.82 5.64
N LEU A 36 13.77 7.87 4.72
CA LEU A 36 13.31 7.98 3.33
C LEU A 36 11.81 8.21 3.22
N VAL A 37 10.99 7.60 4.08
CA VAL A 37 9.52 7.68 4.00
C VAL A 37 8.97 8.91 4.71
N TYR A 38 9.36 9.11 5.97
CA TYR A 38 8.79 10.11 6.87
C TYR A 38 9.71 11.32 7.14
N GLY A 39 10.93 11.33 6.61
CA GLY A 39 11.91 12.39 6.84
C GLY A 39 12.71 12.24 8.15
N TYR A 40 12.49 11.17 8.91
CA TYR A 40 13.24 10.82 10.12
C TYR A 40 13.21 9.30 10.34
N PRO A 41 14.13 8.73 11.15
CA PRO A 41 14.20 7.29 11.37
C PRO A 41 12.94 6.73 12.06
N SER A 42 12.35 5.68 11.49
CA SER A 42 11.01 5.21 11.90
C SER A 42 10.68 3.81 11.39
N MET A 43 9.73 3.14 12.06
CA MET A 43 9.11 1.94 11.50
C MET A 43 8.16 2.30 10.36
N VAL A 44 8.22 1.53 9.28
CA VAL A 44 7.37 1.65 8.11
C VAL A 44 6.68 0.31 7.87
N ASP A 45 5.37 0.37 7.65
CA ASP A 45 4.53 -0.79 7.37
C ASP A 45 3.84 -0.67 6.01
N ILE A 46 3.78 -1.78 5.28
CA ILE A 46 3.12 -1.94 3.99
C ILE A 46 2.50 -3.34 3.92
N ASP A 47 1.31 -3.46 3.35
CA ASP A 47 0.74 -4.78 3.07
C ASP A 47 1.18 -5.26 1.69
N ILE A 48 1.54 -6.53 1.62
CA ILE A 48 2.08 -7.15 0.42
C ILE A 48 1.20 -8.34 0.06
N ALA A 49 0.79 -8.39 -1.20
CA ALA A 49 0.15 -9.57 -1.79
C ALA A 49 1.12 -10.23 -2.77
N ILE A 50 1.31 -11.55 -2.62
CA ILE A 50 2.21 -12.35 -3.46
C ILE A 50 1.43 -13.51 -4.08
N LYS A 51 1.52 -13.63 -5.42
CA LYS A 51 1.00 -14.77 -6.18
C LYS A 51 1.79 -14.94 -7.48
N ASP A 52 2.21 -16.17 -7.77
CA ASP A 52 2.96 -16.51 -9.00
C ASP A 52 4.17 -15.59 -9.24
N ASP A 53 4.98 -15.40 -8.19
CA ASP A 53 6.12 -14.48 -8.12
C ASP A 53 5.83 -12.98 -8.30
N LYS A 54 4.57 -12.60 -8.57
CA LYS A 54 4.16 -11.20 -8.62
C LYS A 54 4.00 -10.63 -7.23
N VAL A 55 4.60 -9.46 -7.00
CA VAL A 55 4.55 -8.70 -5.76
C VAL A 55 3.71 -7.45 -5.96
N LEU A 56 2.63 -7.33 -5.21
CA LEU A 56 1.79 -6.15 -5.17
C LEU A 56 1.92 -5.51 -3.80
N LEU A 57 2.20 -4.21 -3.77
CA LEU A 57 2.09 -3.43 -2.54
C LEU A 57 0.70 -2.80 -2.48
N ILE A 58 0.10 -2.83 -1.30
CA ILE A 58 -1.27 -2.37 -1.07
C ILE A 58 -1.29 -1.41 0.11
N GLU A 59 -1.80 -0.21 -0.10
CA GLU A 59 -2.17 0.72 0.97
C GLU A 59 -3.70 0.79 1.07
N ILE A 60 -4.24 0.51 2.24
CA ILE A 60 -5.67 0.69 2.53
C ILE A 60 -5.79 1.94 3.38
N ALA A 61 -6.58 2.91 2.95
CA ALA A 61 -6.77 4.16 3.68
C ALA A 61 -8.24 4.58 3.65
N SER A 62 -8.71 5.23 4.71
CA SER A 62 -10.07 5.76 4.77
C SER A 62 -10.30 6.99 3.89
N HIS A 63 -9.23 7.68 3.51
CA HIS A 63 -9.19 8.84 2.65
C HIS A 63 -7.79 8.94 2.04
N VAL A 64 -7.69 9.31 0.76
CA VAL A 64 -6.40 9.51 0.08
C VAL A 64 -6.31 10.94 -0.44
N LYS A 65 -5.34 11.68 0.09
CA LYS A 65 -4.87 12.98 -0.42
C LYS A 65 -3.55 12.82 -1.16
N THR A 66 -3.13 13.89 -1.82
CA THR A 66 -1.90 13.90 -2.63
C THR A 66 -0.66 13.45 -1.84
N SER A 67 -0.53 13.85 -0.56
CA SER A 67 0.61 13.46 0.27
C SER A 67 0.71 11.96 0.50
N ASP A 68 -0.43 11.26 0.59
CA ASP A 68 -0.48 9.83 0.89
C ASP A 68 0.01 9.02 -0.31
N VAL A 69 -0.26 9.50 -1.54
CA VAL A 69 0.29 8.94 -2.77
C VAL A 69 1.82 9.03 -2.77
N TYR A 70 2.38 10.19 -2.41
CA TYR A 70 3.84 10.36 -2.34
C TYR A 70 4.45 9.57 -1.19
N GLU A 71 3.77 9.46 -0.05
CA GLU A 71 4.19 8.58 1.05
C GLU A 71 4.24 7.12 0.57
N PHE A 72 3.18 6.62 -0.03
CA PHE A 72 3.11 5.24 -0.53
C PHE A 72 4.17 4.97 -1.61
N LYS A 73 4.45 5.95 -2.48
CA LYS A 73 5.57 5.88 -3.42
C LYS A 73 6.92 5.72 -2.70
N ARG A 74 7.18 6.48 -1.64
CA ARG A 74 8.42 6.36 -0.85
C ARG A 74 8.48 5.03 -0.09
N LYS A 75 7.34 4.54 0.43
CA LYS A 75 7.23 3.20 1.02
C LYS A 75 7.63 2.12 0.00
N ALA A 76 7.15 2.22 -1.24
CA ALA A 76 7.54 1.29 -2.32
C ALA A 76 9.04 1.34 -2.65
N GLU A 77 9.63 2.54 -2.70
CA GLU A 77 11.08 2.71 -2.91
C GLU A 77 11.90 2.11 -1.76
N LEU A 78 11.43 2.27 -0.50
CA LEU A 78 12.05 1.63 0.66
C LEU A 78 11.98 0.10 0.56
N TYR A 79 10.80 -0.44 0.20
CA TYR A 79 10.62 -1.87 0.00
C TYR A 79 11.58 -2.42 -1.06
N GLU A 80 11.68 -1.79 -2.22
CA GLU A 80 12.57 -2.22 -3.30
C GLU A 80 14.04 -2.22 -2.85
N LYS A 81 14.48 -1.17 -2.13
CA LYS A 81 15.83 -1.07 -1.58
C LYS A 81 16.15 -2.13 -0.52
N LYS A 82 15.21 -2.42 0.38
CA LYS A 82 15.42 -3.33 1.52
C LYS A 82 15.25 -4.80 1.13
N SER A 83 14.34 -5.11 0.20
CA SER A 83 14.06 -6.48 -0.24
C SER A 83 14.85 -6.91 -1.47
N GLY A 84 15.38 -5.96 -2.25
CA GLY A 84 15.97 -6.23 -3.56
C GLY A 84 14.96 -6.65 -4.63
N ARG A 85 13.65 -6.58 -4.33
CA ARG A 85 12.55 -6.93 -5.23
C ARG A 85 11.76 -5.69 -5.59
N ARG A 86 11.65 -5.41 -6.89
CA ARG A 86 10.79 -4.35 -7.40
C ARG A 86 9.33 -4.83 -7.40
N PRO A 87 8.39 -4.08 -6.81
CA PRO A 87 6.99 -4.43 -6.87
C PRO A 87 6.45 -4.30 -8.30
N ASP A 88 5.61 -5.25 -8.72
CA ASP A 88 4.99 -5.25 -10.04
C ASP A 88 3.92 -4.15 -10.17
N ARG A 89 3.16 -3.93 -9.08
CA ARG A 89 2.04 -2.99 -9.03
C ARG A 89 1.94 -2.35 -7.65
N LEU A 90 1.49 -1.09 -7.64
CA LEU A 90 1.22 -0.31 -6.44
C LEU A 90 -0.27 0.03 -6.40
N LEU A 91 -0.96 -0.43 -5.37
CA LEU A 91 -2.41 -0.30 -5.24
C LEU A 91 -2.76 0.53 -3.99
N MET A 92 -3.66 1.49 -4.13
CA MET A 92 -4.33 2.12 -3.00
C MET A 92 -5.82 1.79 -3.03
N VAL A 93 -6.38 1.40 -1.88
CA VAL A 93 -7.80 1.10 -1.73
C VAL A 93 -8.41 2.08 -0.74
N THR A 94 -9.41 2.84 -1.16
CA THR A 94 -10.01 3.90 -0.33
C THR A 94 -11.46 4.19 -0.69
N PRO A 95 -12.37 4.45 0.26
CA PRO A 95 -13.72 4.91 -0.06
C PRO A 95 -13.76 6.35 -0.61
N TYR A 96 -12.70 7.15 -0.42
CA TYR A 96 -12.65 8.54 -0.85
C TYR A 96 -11.24 8.99 -1.25
N VAL A 97 -11.13 9.72 -2.34
CA VAL A 97 -9.87 10.23 -2.88
C VAL A 97 -10.06 11.64 -3.45
N GLU A 98 -9.09 12.51 -3.21
CA GLU A 98 -9.05 13.84 -3.81
C GLU A 98 -8.66 13.79 -5.29
N GLU A 99 -9.21 14.68 -6.12
CA GLU A 99 -8.92 14.72 -7.56
C GLU A 99 -7.41 14.86 -7.86
N LYS A 100 -6.71 15.73 -7.11
CA LYS A 100 -5.26 15.89 -7.23
C LYS A 100 -4.47 14.63 -6.85
N ALA A 101 -5.01 13.81 -5.95
CA ALA A 101 -4.38 12.55 -5.59
C ALA A 101 -4.52 11.53 -6.73
N LEU A 102 -5.65 11.49 -7.45
CA LEU A 102 -5.81 10.68 -8.67
C LEU A 102 -4.79 11.08 -9.74
N GLU A 103 -4.59 12.39 -9.95
CA GLU A 103 -3.57 12.88 -10.89
C GLU A 103 -2.16 12.45 -10.49
N ALA A 104 -1.81 12.60 -9.20
CA ALA A 104 -0.52 12.20 -8.67
C ALA A 104 -0.30 10.68 -8.81
N ALA A 105 -1.32 9.88 -8.49
CA ALA A 105 -1.25 8.43 -8.57
C ALA A 105 -0.99 7.98 -10.01
N LYS A 106 -1.70 8.55 -10.98
CA LYS A 106 -1.47 8.31 -12.41
C LYS A 106 -0.04 8.64 -12.85
N ARG A 107 0.53 9.75 -12.36
CA ARG A 107 1.93 10.14 -12.67
C ARG A 107 2.97 9.18 -12.08
N HIS A 108 2.62 8.50 -10.99
CA HIS A 108 3.53 7.59 -10.28
C HIS A 108 3.25 6.11 -10.51
N GLY A 109 2.33 5.76 -11.42
CA GLY A 109 1.98 4.36 -11.70
C GLY A 109 1.30 3.66 -10.51
N ILE A 110 0.58 4.43 -9.68
CA ILE A 110 -0.20 3.93 -8.56
C ILE A 110 -1.65 3.82 -9.00
N GLU A 111 -2.24 2.66 -8.80
CA GLU A 111 -3.64 2.38 -9.11
C GLU A 111 -4.50 2.63 -7.89
N ILE A 112 -5.59 3.38 -8.05
CA ILE A 112 -6.51 3.68 -6.95
C ILE A 112 -7.84 2.97 -7.20
N TYR A 113 -8.20 2.07 -6.28
CA TYR A 113 -9.53 1.49 -6.19
C TYR A 113 -10.36 2.30 -5.20
N THR A 114 -11.40 2.96 -5.71
CA THR A 114 -12.29 3.79 -4.90
C THR A 114 -13.76 3.59 -5.27
N LYS A 115 -14.67 4.29 -4.59
CA LYS A 115 -16.09 4.25 -4.91
C LYS A 115 -16.28 4.59 -6.40
N VAL A 116 -17.05 3.75 -7.09
CA VAL A 116 -17.51 4.01 -8.46
C VAL A 116 -18.67 4.99 -8.41
#